data_AF-A0A7Y6E1K2-F1
#
_entry.id   AF-A0A7Y6E1K2-F1
#
_cell.length_a   1.000
_cell.length_b   1.000
_cell.length_c   1.000
_cell.angle_alpha   90.00
_cell.angle_beta   90.00
_cell.angle_gamma   90.00
#
_symmetry.space_group_name_H-M   'P 1'
#
loop_
_entity.id
_entity.type
_entity.pdbx_description
1 polymer ?
#
loop_
_entity_poly.entity_id
_entity_poly.type
_entity_poly.pdbx_seq_one_letter_code
_entity_poly.pdbx_strand_id
1 'polypeptide(L)'
;MTIQEPPHDLDAEKAVLGVCMAGPYIVSQIRQVLPDPKLFFRPAHQTIYRAFIDLADADAPTDIVPLKDALTRRGELDRVGGDLYLFDLYQAAVYTGDPLYHARIIARHAQLRTAQEAITRAAQRLQRDDVDDVEGILAEARDVIDKAAAEITTGQPANGDDRFPKVD
;
A
#
# COMPACT_ATOMS: atom_id res chain seq x y z
N MET A 1 -20.38 4.69 -17.32
CA MET A 1 -19.66 4.13 -16.17
C MET A 1 -18.79 5.25 -15.63
N THR A 2 -19.15 5.84 -14.48
CA THR A 2 -18.39 6.94 -13.89
C THR A 2 -17.01 6.39 -13.53
N ILE A 3 -15.93 6.98 -14.06
CA ILE A 3 -14.56 6.61 -13.71
C ILE A 3 -14.32 7.20 -12.33
N GLN A 4 -14.75 6.49 -11.29
CA GLN A 4 -14.36 6.81 -9.93
C GLN A 4 -12.89 6.40 -9.78
N GLU A 5 -12.08 7.29 -9.25
CA GLU A 5 -10.66 7.02 -9.01
C GLU A 5 -10.53 5.75 -8.14
N PRO A 6 -9.59 4.83 -8.46
CA PRO A 6 -9.45 3.58 -7.72
C PRO A 6 -9.25 3.85 -6.22
N PRO A 7 -9.82 3.05 -5.30
CA PRO A 7 -9.71 3.25 -3.86
C PRO A 7 -8.26 3.39 -3.40
N HIS A 8 -7.95 4.51 -2.73
CA HIS A 8 -6.62 4.81 -2.22
C HIS A 8 -6.69 5.85 -1.09
N ASP A 9 -5.59 5.96 -0.33
CA ASP A 9 -5.38 7.01 0.67
C ASP A 9 -3.91 7.44 0.61
N LEU A 10 -3.65 8.58 -0.02
CA LEU A 10 -2.27 9.06 -0.21
C LEU A 10 -1.62 9.53 1.09
N ASP A 11 -2.41 9.99 2.05
CA ASP A 11 -1.90 10.47 3.33
C ASP A 11 -1.47 9.29 4.20
N ALA A 12 -2.23 8.20 4.19
CA ALA A 12 -1.83 6.93 4.81
C ALA A 12 -0.56 6.36 4.15
N GLU A 13 -0.43 6.42 2.83
CA GLU A 13 0.78 5.96 2.14
C GLU A 13 2.01 6.79 2.54
N LYS A 14 1.90 8.12 2.55
CA LYS A 14 3.01 9.00 2.97
C LYS A 14 3.39 8.76 4.42
N ALA A 15 2.38 8.63 5.30
CA ALA A 15 2.54 8.31 6.70
C ALA A 15 3.38 7.04 6.91
N VAL A 16 3.01 5.94 6.25
CA VAL A 16 3.71 4.66 6.38
C VAL A 16 5.15 4.76 5.88
N LEU A 17 5.37 5.40 4.73
CA LEU A 17 6.73 5.58 4.19
C LEU A 17 7.60 6.46 5.08
N GLY A 18 7.04 7.51 5.66
CA GLY A 18 7.73 8.36 6.62
C GLY A 18 8.17 7.58 7.85
N VAL A 19 7.27 6.79 8.44
CA VAL A 19 7.59 6.00 9.65
C VAL A 19 8.60 4.87 9.34
N CYS A 20 8.64 4.34 8.12
CA CYS A 20 9.67 3.38 7.69
C CYS A 20 11.10 3.95 7.81
N MET A 21 11.28 5.28 7.82
CA MET A 21 12.58 5.91 8.01
C MET A 21 13.11 5.83 9.45
N ALA A 22 12.27 5.44 10.41
CA ALA A 22 12.67 5.32 11.81
C ALA A 22 13.57 4.11 12.09
N GLY A 23 13.57 3.10 11.20
CA GLY A 23 14.50 1.97 11.28
C GLY A 23 13.99 0.67 10.66
N PRO A 24 14.88 -0.30 10.40
CA PRO A 24 14.54 -1.57 9.73
C PRO A 24 13.56 -2.44 10.51
N TYR A 25 13.53 -2.33 11.84
CA TYR A 25 12.52 -2.97 12.70
C TYR A 25 11.09 -2.52 12.35
N ILE A 26 10.88 -1.23 12.11
CA ILE A 26 9.57 -0.68 11.75
C ILE A 26 9.14 -1.20 10.37
N VAL A 27 10.07 -1.20 9.40
CA VAL A 27 9.82 -1.77 8.07
C VAL A 27 9.37 -3.23 8.19
N SER A 28 10.02 -4.01 9.06
CA SER A 28 9.67 -5.41 9.32
C SER A 28 8.27 -5.59 9.90
N GLN A 29 7.82 -4.69 10.78
CA GLN A 29 6.45 -4.71 11.30
C GLN A 29 5.43 -4.35 10.22
N ILE A 30 5.70 -3.28 9.46
CA ILE A 30 4.83 -2.85 8.36
C ILE A 30 4.71 -3.94 7.30
N ARG A 31 5.80 -4.66 6.99
CA ARG A 31 5.82 -5.77 6.03
C ARG A 31 4.88 -6.92 6.39
N GLN A 32 4.56 -7.12 7.67
CA GLN A 32 3.56 -8.12 8.08
C GLN A 32 2.14 -7.76 7.61
N VAL A 33 1.86 -6.46 7.46
CA VAL A 33 0.57 -5.95 6.98
C VAL A 33 0.61 -5.66 5.48
N LEU A 34 1.74 -5.17 4.97
CA LEU A 34 1.97 -4.80 3.58
C LEU A 34 3.12 -5.63 2.98
N PRO A 35 2.91 -6.92 2.69
CA PRO A 35 3.98 -7.79 2.21
C PRO A 35 4.47 -7.48 0.79
N ASP A 36 3.62 -6.88 -0.06
CA ASP A 36 3.96 -6.52 -1.44
C ASP A 36 3.87 -5.00 -1.63
N PRO A 37 4.94 -4.34 -2.13
CA PRO A 37 4.88 -2.94 -2.53
C PRO A 37 3.74 -2.57 -3.45
N LYS A 38 3.22 -3.49 -4.29
CA LYS A 38 2.06 -3.23 -5.17
C LYS A 38 0.78 -2.87 -4.42
N LEU A 39 0.73 -3.07 -3.10
CA LEU A 39 -0.39 -2.64 -2.25
C LEU A 39 -0.48 -1.10 -2.14
N PHE A 40 0.61 -0.37 -2.39
CA PHE A 40 0.56 1.08 -2.53
C PHE A 40 -0.07 1.46 -3.87
N PHE A 41 -0.94 2.46 -3.88
CA PHE A 41 -1.59 2.97 -5.08
C PHE A 41 -0.60 3.71 -5.97
N ARG A 42 0.27 4.57 -5.40
CA ARG A 42 1.22 5.34 -6.21
C ARG A 42 2.46 4.53 -6.59
N PRO A 43 2.83 4.45 -7.88
CA PRO A 43 4.06 3.77 -8.31
C PRO A 43 5.34 4.29 -7.63
N ALA A 44 5.40 5.60 -7.36
CA ALA A 44 6.51 6.19 -6.61
C ALA A 44 6.61 5.58 -5.20
N HIS A 45 5.48 5.41 -4.50
CA HIS A 45 5.45 4.80 -3.17
C HIS A 45 5.78 3.31 -3.20
N GLN A 46 5.35 2.58 -4.23
CA GLN A 46 5.76 1.18 -4.45
C GLN A 46 7.29 1.08 -4.56
N THR A 47 7.91 2.00 -5.30
CA THR A 47 9.37 2.05 -5.52
C THR A 47 10.11 2.36 -4.22
N ILE A 48 9.66 3.37 -3.48
CA ILE A 48 10.24 3.76 -2.19
C ILE A 48 10.10 2.63 -1.17
N TYR A 49 8.92 2.00 -1.08
CA TYR A 49 8.69 0.89 -0.15
C TYR A 49 9.54 -0.34 -0.49
N ARG A 50 9.73 -0.65 -1.78
CA ARG A 50 10.68 -1.68 -2.20
C ARG A 50 12.09 -1.38 -1.70
N ALA A 51 12.56 -0.15 -1.85
CA ALA A 51 13.88 0.25 -1.36
C ALA A 51 14.01 0.09 0.16
N PHE A 52 12.95 0.41 0.94
CA PHE A 52 12.95 0.15 2.38
C PHE A 52 13.04 -1.34 2.72
N ILE A 53 12.29 -2.20 2.02
CA ILE A 53 12.38 -3.66 2.22
C ILE A 53 13.81 -4.13 1.93
N ASP A 54 14.40 -3.70 0.83
CA ASP A 54 15.75 -4.14 0.43
C ASP A 54 16.82 -3.67 1.43
N LEU A 55 16.68 -2.45 1.99
CA LEU A 55 17.55 -1.95 3.06
C LEU A 55 17.38 -2.75 4.36
N ALA A 56 16.13 -3.03 4.75
CA ALA A 56 15.84 -3.81 5.94
C ALA A 56 16.32 -5.26 5.83
N ASP A 57 16.17 -5.89 4.66
CA ASP A 57 16.69 -7.24 4.38
C ASP A 57 18.22 -7.30 4.43
N ALA A 58 18.90 -6.17 4.18
CA ALA A 58 20.34 -6.01 4.30
C ALA A 58 20.80 -5.55 5.70
N ASP A 59 19.89 -5.44 6.68
CA ASP A 59 20.14 -4.86 8.02
C ASP A 59 20.79 -3.47 7.97
N ALA A 60 20.48 -2.70 6.91
CA ALA A 60 20.98 -1.35 6.70
C ALA A 60 20.05 -0.32 7.36
N PRO A 61 20.57 0.86 7.77
CA PRO A 61 19.73 1.94 8.25
C PRO A 61 18.75 2.38 7.15
N THR A 62 17.53 2.72 7.56
CA THR A 62 16.44 3.09 6.63
C THR A 62 16.13 4.58 6.65
N ASP A 63 16.94 5.42 7.28
CA ASP A 63 16.72 6.87 7.26
C ASP A 63 16.92 7.48 5.85
N ILE A 64 16.70 8.80 5.74
CA ILE A 64 16.72 9.50 4.44
C ILE A 64 18.03 9.28 3.68
N VAL A 65 19.18 9.22 4.34
CA VAL A 65 20.48 9.19 3.65
C VAL A 65 20.71 7.85 2.91
N PRO A 66 20.59 6.67 3.56
CA PRO A 66 20.67 5.39 2.88
C PRO A 66 19.56 5.18 1.84
N LEU A 67 18.34 5.63 2.13
CA LEU A 67 17.23 5.54 1.18
C LEU A 67 17.54 6.31 -0.10
N LYS A 68 18.00 7.55 0.04
CA LYS A 68 18.41 8.40 -1.09
C LYS A 68 19.53 7.74 -1.89
N ASP A 69 20.57 7.23 -1.22
CA ASP A 69 21.67 6.53 -1.89
C ASP A 69 21.19 5.31 -2.68
N ALA A 70 20.34 4.49 -2.06
CA ALA A 70 19.76 3.31 -2.70
C ALA A 70 18.95 3.66 -3.96
N LEU A 71 18.09 4.69 -3.88
CA LEU A 71 17.29 5.18 -5.02
C LEU A 71 18.16 5.83 -6.10
N THR A 72 19.23 6.53 -5.71
CA THR A 72 20.17 7.18 -6.64
C THR A 72 20.94 6.13 -7.44
N ARG A 73 21.49 5.10 -6.76
CA ARG A 73 22.22 4.01 -7.43
C ARG A 73 21.37 3.23 -8.44
N ARG A 74 20.06 3.20 -8.24
CA ARG A 74 19.09 2.57 -9.16
C ARG A 74 18.59 3.49 -10.27
N GLY A 75 18.93 4.79 -10.22
CA GLY A 75 18.39 5.78 -11.16
C GLY A 75 16.89 6.05 -10.98
N GLU A 76 16.38 5.85 -9.76
CA GLU A 76 14.95 5.93 -9.44
C GLU A 76 14.59 7.20 -8.66
N LEU A 77 15.56 7.92 -8.09
CA LEU A 77 15.34 9.11 -7.24
C LEU A 77 14.44 10.17 -7.90
N ASP A 78 14.76 10.56 -9.14
CA ASP A 78 13.98 11.56 -9.87
C ASP A 78 12.55 11.08 -10.16
N ARG A 79 12.38 9.77 -10.42
CA ARG A 79 11.06 9.18 -10.72
C ARG A 79 10.14 9.15 -9.51
N VAL A 80 10.70 9.13 -8.31
CA VAL A 80 9.92 9.14 -7.07
C VAL A 80 9.66 10.54 -6.52
N GLY A 81 10.18 11.59 -7.17
CA GLY A 81 9.95 12.99 -6.79
C GLY A 81 11.19 13.72 -6.25
N GLY A 82 12.35 13.05 -6.20
CA GLY A 82 13.61 13.66 -5.78
C GLY A 82 13.74 13.88 -4.28
N ASP A 83 14.80 14.60 -3.90
CA ASP A 83 15.19 14.84 -2.50
C ASP A 83 14.07 15.50 -1.67
N LEU A 84 13.40 16.50 -2.26
CA LEU A 84 12.34 17.24 -1.57
C LEU A 84 11.18 16.31 -1.20
N TYR A 85 10.84 15.37 -2.07
CA TYR A 85 9.76 14.44 -1.80
C TYR A 85 10.09 13.47 -0.66
N LEU A 86 11.35 13.00 -0.56
CA LEU A 86 11.77 12.18 0.58
C LEU A 86 11.69 12.97 1.89
N PHE A 87 12.00 14.27 1.87
CA PHE A 87 11.82 15.13 3.04
C PHE A 87 10.34 15.33 3.39
N ASP A 88 9.46 15.49 2.40
CA ASP A 88 8.01 15.58 2.62
C ASP A 88 7.46 14.30 3.29
N LEU A 89 7.92 13.12 2.86
CA LEU A 89 7.56 11.84 3.48
C LEU A 89 8.03 11.77 4.94
N TYR A 90 9.26 12.20 5.22
CA TYR A 90 9.79 12.25 6.58
C TYR A 90 8.93 13.13 7.49
N GLN A 91 8.48 14.28 7.01
CA GLN A 91 7.61 15.18 7.78
C GLN A 91 6.21 14.60 8.02
N ALA A 92 5.70 13.79 7.08
CA ALA A 92 4.41 13.11 7.26
C ALA A 92 4.41 12.15 8.47
N ALA A 93 5.57 11.58 8.83
CA ALA A 93 5.70 10.68 9.99
C ALA A 93 5.43 11.37 11.34
N VAL A 94 5.64 12.68 11.43
CA VAL A 94 5.55 13.43 12.71
C VAL A 94 4.10 13.51 13.23
N TYR A 95 3.11 13.33 12.35
CA TYR A 95 1.69 13.39 12.69
C TYR A 95 1.01 12.02 12.80
N THR A 96 1.77 10.94 12.60
CA THR A 96 1.20 9.59 12.54
C THR A 96 1.24 8.95 13.92
N GLY A 97 0.07 8.54 14.40
CA GLY A 97 -0.07 7.80 15.65
C GLY A 97 0.42 6.35 15.50
N ASP A 98 -0.50 5.39 15.37
CA ASP A 98 -0.17 3.98 15.15
C ASP A 98 0.23 3.74 13.67
N PRO A 99 1.49 3.41 13.34
CA PRO A 99 1.89 3.17 11.96
C PRO A 99 1.23 1.92 11.35
N LEU A 100 0.83 0.95 12.17
CA LEU A 100 0.08 -0.21 11.69
C LEU A 100 -1.36 0.16 11.32
N TYR A 101 -1.94 1.20 11.91
CA TYR A 101 -3.26 1.70 11.53
C TYR A 101 -3.28 2.21 10.08
N HIS A 102 -2.31 3.02 9.71
CA HIS A 102 -2.18 3.50 8.33
C HIS A 102 -1.86 2.37 7.34
N ALA A 103 -1.03 1.41 7.74
CA ALA A 103 -0.77 0.23 6.91
C ALA A 103 -2.04 -0.59 6.63
N ARG A 104 -2.93 -0.74 7.63
CA ARG A 104 -4.23 -1.41 7.45
C ARG A 104 -5.16 -0.63 6.51
N ILE A 105 -5.13 0.70 6.52
CA ILE A 105 -5.89 1.54 5.58
C ILE A 105 -5.45 1.23 4.13
N ILE A 106 -4.13 1.22 3.88
CA ILE A 106 -3.56 0.91 2.56
C ILE A 106 -3.97 -0.49 2.10
N ALA A 107 -3.85 -1.50 2.98
CA ALA A 107 -4.23 -2.88 2.67
C ALA A 107 -5.70 -3.00 2.27
N ARG A 108 -6.61 -2.35 3.02
CA ARG A 108 -8.05 -2.33 2.71
C ARG A 108 -8.33 -1.70 1.34
N HIS A 109 -7.67 -0.58 1.03
CA HIS A 109 -7.81 0.05 -0.28
C HIS A 109 -7.27 -0.85 -1.40
N ALA A 110 -6.13 -1.51 -1.19
CA ALA A 110 -5.57 -2.46 -2.14
C ALA A 110 -6.53 -3.63 -2.43
N GLN A 111 -7.16 -4.20 -1.41
CA GLN A 111 -8.17 -5.25 -1.58
C GLN A 111 -9.35 -4.78 -2.42
N LEU A 112 -9.87 -3.57 -2.15
CA LEU A 112 -10.94 -2.99 -2.95
C LEU A 112 -10.52 -2.79 -4.41
N ARG A 113 -9.29 -2.32 -4.67
CA ARG A 113 -8.75 -2.21 -6.04
C ARG A 113 -8.68 -3.57 -6.71
N THR A 114 -8.15 -4.59 -6.04
CA THR A 114 -8.06 -5.96 -6.56
C THR A 114 -9.44 -6.51 -6.95
N ALA A 115 -10.46 -6.33 -6.11
CA ALA A 115 -11.81 -6.77 -6.40
C ALA A 115 -12.42 -6.02 -7.60
N GLN A 116 -12.23 -4.69 -7.67
CA GLN A 116 -12.71 -3.89 -8.80
C GLN A 116 -12.03 -4.26 -10.12
N GLU A 117 -10.72 -4.54 -10.08
CA GLU A 117 -10.00 -5.02 -11.26
C GLU A 117 -10.52 -6.38 -11.72
N ALA A 118 -10.79 -7.32 -10.81
CA ALA A 118 -11.36 -8.63 -11.14
C ALA A 118 -12.72 -8.49 -11.82
N ILE A 119 -13.61 -7.66 -11.28
CA ILE A 119 -14.92 -7.36 -11.88
C ILE A 119 -14.76 -6.74 -13.27
N THR A 120 -13.86 -5.76 -13.42
CA THR A 120 -13.61 -5.09 -14.69
C THR A 120 -13.06 -6.06 -15.73
N ARG A 121 -12.09 -6.91 -15.36
CA ARG A 121 -11.53 -7.94 -16.23
C ARG A 121 -12.61 -8.94 -16.67
N ALA A 122 -13.46 -9.40 -15.77
CA ALA A 122 -14.58 -10.29 -16.10
C ALA A 122 -15.56 -9.65 -17.07
N ALA A 123 -15.98 -8.41 -16.82
CA ALA A 123 -16.89 -7.66 -17.71
C ALA A 123 -16.29 -7.49 -19.12
N GLN A 124 -14.99 -7.18 -19.22
CA GLN A 124 -14.30 -7.05 -20.50
C GLN A 124 -14.23 -8.38 -21.26
N ARG A 125 -14.05 -9.51 -20.56
CA ARG A 125 -14.05 -10.84 -21.18
C ARG A 125 -15.44 -11.22 -21.68
N LEU A 126 -16.48 -10.97 -20.89
CA LEU A 126 -17.88 -11.24 -21.28
C LEU A 126 -18.33 -10.42 -22.50
N GLN A 127 -17.79 -9.21 -22.68
CA GLN A 127 -18.10 -8.35 -23.84
C GLN A 127 -17.48 -8.82 -25.16
N ARG A 128 -16.51 -9.73 -25.14
CA ARG A 128 -15.77 -10.16 -26.33
C ARG A 128 -16.45 -11.30 -27.12
N ASP A 129 -17.74 -11.56 -26.87
CA ASP A 129 -18.58 -12.58 -27.52
C ASP A 129 -18.06 -14.04 -27.39
N ASP A 130 -17.21 -14.31 -26.39
CA ASP A 130 -16.73 -15.66 -26.07
C ASP A 130 -17.75 -16.36 -25.15
N VAL A 131 -18.88 -16.77 -25.74
CA VAL A 131 -20.07 -17.31 -25.03
C VAL A 131 -19.75 -18.65 -24.35
N ASP A 132 -18.71 -19.35 -24.77
CA ASP A 132 -18.41 -20.73 -24.36
C ASP A 132 -17.72 -20.84 -22.98
N ASP A 133 -17.26 -19.74 -22.37
CA ASP A 133 -16.55 -19.75 -21.08
C ASP A 133 -17.11 -18.77 -20.03
N VAL A 134 -18.43 -18.50 -20.06
CA VAL A 134 -19.05 -17.61 -19.07
C VAL A 134 -18.83 -18.11 -17.64
N GLU A 135 -18.94 -19.43 -17.41
CA GLU A 135 -18.75 -20.03 -16.09
C GLU A 135 -17.31 -19.88 -15.60
N GLY A 136 -16.30 -20.12 -16.45
CA GLY A 136 -14.90 -19.97 -16.09
C GLY A 136 -14.52 -18.51 -15.81
N ILE A 137 -15.02 -17.57 -16.61
CA ILE A 137 -14.82 -16.13 -16.39
C ILE A 137 -15.35 -15.70 -15.00
N LEU A 138 -16.57 -16.13 -14.66
CA LEU A 138 -17.19 -15.78 -13.39
C LEU A 138 -16.53 -16.48 -12.21
N ALA A 139 -16.10 -17.74 -12.38
CA ALA A 139 -15.39 -18.49 -11.36
C ALA A 139 -14.03 -17.85 -11.03
N GLU A 140 -13.25 -17.43 -12.03
CA GLU A 140 -11.97 -16.74 -11.82
C GLU A 140 -12.18 -15.41 -11.07
N ALA A 141 -13.15 -14.61 -11.50
CA ALA A 141 -13.44 -13.33 -10.85
C ALA A 141 -13.86 -13.53 -9.39
N ARG A 142 -14.70 -14.54 -9.12
CA ARG A 142 -15.14 -14.88 -7.77
C ARG A 142 -13.98 -15.31 -6.89
N ASP A 143 -13.09 -16.17 -7.38
CA ASP A 143 -11.91 -16.61 -6.62
C ASP A 143 -11.02 -15.42 -6.20
N VAL A 144 -10.79 -14.47 -7.11
CA VAL A 144 -10.01 -13.26 -6.80
C VAL A 144 -10.74 -12.37 -5.77
N ILE A 145 -12.06 -12.18 -5.91
CA ILE A 145 -12.86 -11.36 -4.99
C ILE A 145 -12.91 -12.00 -3.60
N ASP A 146 -13.14 -13.31 -3.52
CA ASP A 146 -13.23 -14.06 -2.26
C ASP A 146 -11.88 -14.00 -1.51
N LYS A 147 -10.75 -14.12 -2.24
CA LYS A 147 -9.41 -13.91 -1.68
C LYS A 147 -9.21 -12.50 -1.13
N ALA A 148 -9.57 -11.48 -1.91
CA ALA A 148 -9.48 -10.10 -1.46
C ALA A 148 -10.38 -9.81 -0.25
N ALA A 149 -11.54 -10.46 -0.15
CA ALA A 149 -12.47 -10.32 0.96
C ALA A 149 -12.00 -11.02 2.24
N ALA A 150 -11.36 -12.18 2.15
CA ALA A 150 -10.82 -12.91 3.30
C ALA A 150 -9.77 -12.10 4.08
N GLU A 151 -9.02 -11.25 3.37
CA GLU A 151 -8.03 -10.37 3.99
C GLU A 151 -8.68 -9.18 4.76
N ILE A 152 -9.95 -8.82 4.50
CA ILE A 152 -10.69 -7.78 5.22
C ILE A 152 -11.04 -8.23 6.65
N THR A 153 -11.40 -9.51 6.82
CA THR A 153 -11.89 -10.05 8.10
C THR A 153 -10.79 -10.21 9.14
N THR A 154 -9.55 -10.41 8.70
CA THR A 154 -8.40 -10.65 9.60
C THR A 154 -7.86 -9.36 10.24
N GLY A 155 -8.28 -8.19 9.75
CA GLY A 155 -7.72 -6.88 10.13
C GLY A 155 -8.65 -5.95 10.92
N GLN A 156 -9.80 -6.42 11.42
CA GLN A 156 -10.77 -5.56 12.11
C GLN A 156 -10.31 -5.27 13.56
N PRO A 157 -9.92 -4.03 13.92
CA PRO A 157 -9.84 -3.67 15.32
C PRO A 157 -11.25 -3.68 15.92
N ALA A 158 -11.37 -4.21 17.14
CA ALA A 158 -12.54 -4.01 17.97
C ALA A 158 -12.85 -2.50 18.04
N ASN A 159 -14.12 -2.15 17.85
CA ASN A 159 -14.60 -0.81 18.14
C ASN A 159 -14.19 -0.38 19.55
N GLY A 160 -13.74 0.87 19.67
CA GLY A 160 -13.63 1.58 20.94
C GLY A 160 -12.20 1.83 21.37
N ASP A 161 -11.68 3.01 21.03
CA ASP A 161 -10.45 3.47 21.65
C ASP A 161 -10.47 4.99 21.89
N ASP A 162 -11.01 5.35 23.06
CA ASP A 162 -10.92 6.66 23.70
C ASP A 162 -9.47 6.97 24.17
N ARG A 163 -8.46 6.85 23.31
CA ARG A 163 -7.04 7.05 23.69
C ARG A 163 -6.48 8.45 23.45
N PHE A 164 -7.29 9.43 23.05
CA PHE A 164 -6.87 10.83 23.05
C PHE A 164 -7.42 11.54 24.29
N PRO A 165 -6.57 12.05 25.20
CA PRO A 165 -7.04 12.97 26.23
C PRO A 165 -7.67 14.18 25.55
N LYS A 166 -8.88 14.54 25.96
CA LYS A 166 -9.45 15.85 25.61
C LYS A 166 -8.49 16.89 26.17
N VAL A 167 -7.94 17.72 25.29
CA VAL A 167 -7.16 18.88 25.68
C VAL A 167 -8.15 19.84 26.33
N ASP A 168 -7.91 20.16 27.61
CA ASP A 168 -8.69 21.12 28.39
C ASP A 168 -8.64 22.54 27.78
#